data_AF-A0A6V7KJZ2-F1
#
_entry.id   AF-A0A6V7KJZ2-F1
#
_cell.length_a   1.000
_cell.length_b   1.000
_cell.length_c   1.000
_cell.angle_alpha   90.00
_cell.angle_beta   90.00
_cell.angle_gamma   90.00
#
_symmetry.space_group_name_H-M   'P 1'
#
loop_
_entity.id
_entity.type
_entity.pdbx_description
1 polymer ?
#
loop_
_entity_poly.entity_id
_entity_poly.type
_entity_poly.pdbx_seq_one_letter_code
_entity_poly.pdbx_strand_id
1 'polypeptide(L)'
;LDADSLKENGMEIGEEVKEQSYSEPLKPEDIRWFYKDGVDKRWIEFCGYDSMRIEDAWRRRQEKNGNDRDENSERVVVKGGMYDVKLDDMKCVSIFWT
;
A
#
# COMPACT_ATOMS: atom_id res chain seq x y z
N LEU A 1 52.34 -11.65 47.21
CA LEU A 1 52.13 -12.59 46.09
C LEU A 1 50.67 -12.50 45.76
N ASP A 2 50.42 -11.68 44.75
CA ASP A 2 49.19 -10.98 44.48
C ASP A 2 48.12 -11.93 43.94
N ALA A 3 46.97 -11.97 44.61
CA ALA A 3 45.76 -12.59 44.09
C ALA A 3 44.92 -11.48 43.47
N ASP A 4 45.28 -11.05 42.26
CA ASP A 4 44.38 -10.22 41.48
C ASP A 4 44.52 -10.49 39.99
N SER A 5 43.36 -10.41 39.33
CA SER A 5 43.19 -10.34 37.88
C SER A 5 43.34 -11.63 37.06
N LEU A 6 42.21 -12.32 36.89
CA LEU A 6 41.67 -12.64 35.56
C LEU A 6 40.13 -12.62 35.67
N LYS A 7 39.51 -11.46 35.41
CA LYS A 7 38.07 -11.42 35.12
C LYS A 7 37.89 -11.79 33.65
N GLU A 8 37.23 -12.92 33.40
CA GLU A 8 36.70 -13.24 32.08
C GLU A 8 35.77 -12.11 31.63
N ASN A 9 36.11 -11.49 30.50
CA ASN A 9 35.19 -10.60 29.79
C ASN A 9 34.21 -11.47 29.00
N GLY A 10 33.23 -12.06 29.69
CA GLY A 10 32.04 -12.60 29.08
C GLY A 10 31.16 -11.45 28.60
N MET A 11 31.31 -11.05 27.34
CA MET A 11 30.36 -10.16 26.67
C MET A 11 29.23 -11.00 26.07
N GLU A 12 28.31 -11.46 26.92
CA GLU A 12 26.98 -11.87 26.48
C GLU A 12 26.00 -10.76 26.86
N ILE A 13 25.63 -9.93 25.91
CA ILE A 13 24.25 -9.40 25.83
C ILE A 13 23.92 -9.32 24.35
N GLY A 14 23.16 -10.30 23.89
CA GLY A 14 22.42 -10.18 22.64
C GLY A 14 21.37 -9.08 22.80
N GLU A 15 21.44 -8.08 21.93
CA GLU A 15 20.26 -7.33 21.56
C GLU A 15 20.06 -7.56 20.07
N GLU A 16 19.18 -8.52 19.78
CA GLU A 16 18.50 -8.60 18.50
C GLU A 16 17.87 -7.24 18.25
N VAL A 17 18.44 -6.47 17.32
CA VAL A 17 17.92 -5.17 16.93
C VAL A 17 16.55 -5.42 16.32
N LYS A 18 15.50 -5.34 17.14
CA LYS A 18 14.13 -5.30 16.66
C LYS A 18 14.04 -4.07 15.79
N GLU A 19 13.97 -4.30 14.48
CA GLU A 19 13.68 -3.29 13.49
C GLU A 19 12.34 -2.66 13.88
N GLN A 20 12.41 -1.55 14.61
CA GLN A 20 11.24 -0.82 15.05
C GLN A 20 10.61 -0.24 13.80
N SER A 21 9.44 -0.76 13.41
CA SER A 21 8.64 -0.12 12.38
C SER A 21 8.24 1.26 12.92
N TYR A 22 8.83 2.32 12.36
CA TYR A 22 8.61 3.70 12.81
C TYR A 22 7.19 4.24 12.57
N SER A 23 6.28 3.42 12.02
CA SER A 23 4.94 3.85 11.65
C SER A 23 3.90 2.74 11.78
N GLU A 24 2.74 3.10 12.32
CA GLU A 24 1.53 2.28 12.23
C GLU A 24 1.01 2.21 10.78
N PRO A 25 0.36 1.12 10.37
CA PRO A 25 -0.30 1.04 9.07
C PRO A 25 -1.39 2.12 8.92
N LEU A 26 -1.45 2.76 7.76
CA LEU A 26 -2.47 3.77 7.47
C LEU A 26 -3.86 3.15 7.31
N LYS A 27 -4.87 3.84 7.83
CA LYS A 27 -6.27 3.48 7.61
C LYS A 27 -6.69 3.85 6.19
N PRO A 28 -7.74 3.23 5.62
CA PRO A 28 -8.21 3.57 4.27
C PRO A 28 -8.50 5.07 4.10
N GLU A 29 -9.02 5.71 5.15
CA GLU A 29 -9.39 7.12 5.14
C GLU A 29 -8.17 8.06 5.09
N ASP A 30 -7.01 7.58 5.53
CA ASP A 30 -5.74 8.32 5.52
C ASP A 30 -4.98 8.17 4.19
N ILE A 31 -5.52 7.40 3.23
CA ILE A 31 -4.90 7.14 1.94
C ILE A 31 -5.58 7.95 0.84
N ARG A 32 -4.77 8.65 0.05
CA ARG A 32 -5.23 9.41 -1.11
C ARG A 32 -4.65 8.80 -2.39
N TRP A 33 -5.54 8.37 -3.28
CA TRP A 33 -5.14 7.87 -4.59
C TRP A 33 -4.98 9.03 -5.59
N PHE A 34 -3.99 8.90 -6.46
CA PHE A 34 -3.69 9.87 -7.51
C PHE A 34 -3.61 9.17 -8.86
N TYR A 35 -3.94 9.90 -9.93
CA TYR A 35 -3.66 9.48 -11.29
C TYR A 35 -2.77 10.52 -11.97
N LYS A 36 -2.04 10.07 -12.99
CA LYS A 36 -1.22 10.96 -13.80
C LYS A 36 -2.03 11.47 -14.98
N ASP A 37 -2.18 12.78 -15.09
CA ASP A 37 -2.85 13.40 -16.23
C ASP A 37 -2.11 13.12 -17.54
N GLY A 38 -2.87 12.89 -18.62
CA GLY A 38 -2.33 12.54 -19.93
C GLY A 38 -1.60 13.71 -20.59
N VAL A 39 -2.11 14.92 -20.40
CA VAL A 39 -1.63 16.14 -21.08
C VAL A 39 -0.52 16.80 -20.25
N ASP A 40 -0.82 17.18 -19.02
CA ASP A 40 0.07 17.96 -18.19
C ASP A 40 1.07 17.11 -17.39
N LYS A 41 0.92 15.78 -17.42
CA LYS A 41 1.73 14.82 -16.65
C LYS A 41 1.74 15.08 -15.13
N ARG A 42 0.76 15.83 -14.63
CA ARG A 42 0.61 16.15 -13.21
C ARG A 42 -0.08 15.00 -12.47
N TRP A 43 0.28 14.80 -11.21
CA TRP A 43 -0.47 13.92 -10.31
C TRP A 43 -1.72 14.67 -9.83
N ILE A 44 -2.89 14.15 -10.21
CA ILE A 44 -4.18 14.69 -9.82
C ILE A 44 -4.80 13.73 -8.83
N GLU A 45 -5.28 14.26 -7.71
CA GLU A 45 -5.97 13.45 -6.73
C GLU A 45 -7.34 12.98 -7.23
N PHE A 46 -7.70 11.77 -6.82
CA PHE A 46 -9.10 11.38 -6.78
C PHE A 46 -9.77 12.07 -5.59
N CYS A 47 -11.07 12.37 -5.70
CA CYS A 47 -11.81 12.90 -4.56
C CYS A 47 -11.87 11.84 -3.44
N GLY A 48 -12.30 12.23 -2.24
CA GLY A 48 -12.34 11.31 -1.09
C GLY A 48 -13.16 10.04 -1.36
N TYR A 49 -14.33 10.18 -1.97
CA TYR A 49 -15.20 9.05 -2.32
C TYR A 49 -14.52 8.07 -3.29
N ASP A 50 -14.00 8.57 -4.41
CA ASP A 50 -13.32 7.75 -5.41
C ASP A 50 -12.06 7.09 -4.81
N SER A 51 -11.28 7.83 -4.01
CA SER A 51 -10.07 7.30 -3.36
C SER A 51 -10.38 6.16 -2.41
N MET A 52 -11.41 6.29 -1.58
CA MET A 52 -11.81 5.21 -0.66
C MET A 52 -12.25 3.97 -1.43
N ARG A 53 -13.01 4.11 -2.52
CA ARG A 53 -13.43 2.94 -3.32
C ARG A 53 -12.25 2.23 -3.99
N ILE A 54 -11.28 2.98 -4.50
CA ILE A 54 -10.06 2.41 -5.07
C ILE A 54 -9.27 1.65 -3.99
N GLU A 55 -9.08 2.26 -2.81
CA GLU A 55 -8.34 1.67 -1.70
C GLU A 55 -8.99 0.38 -1.18
N ASP A 56 -10.31 0.41 -0.96
CA ASP A 56 -11.09 -0.75 -0.54
C ASP A 56 -10.96 -1.92 -1.51
N ALA A 57 -11.09 -1.64 -2.82
CA ALA A 57 -10.93 -2.64 -3.86
C ALA A 57 -9.49 -3.17 -3.93
N TRP A 58 -8.50 -2.30 -3.73
CA TRP A 58 -7.09 -2.67 -3.67
C TRP A 58 -6.79 -3.61 -2.51
N ARG A 59 -7.25 -3.30 -1.28
CA ARG A 59 -7.03 -4.15 -0.09
C ARG A 59 -7.68 -5.52 -0.23
N ARG A 60 -8.96 -5.58 -0.62
CA ARG A 60 -9.67 -6.85 -0.86
C ARG A 60 -8.94 -7.72 -1.89
N ARG A 61 -8.30 -7.07 -2.86
CA ARG A 61 -7.48 -7.76 -3.86
C ARG A 61 -6.16 -8.30 -3.29
N GLN A 62 -5.52 -7.59 -2.36
CA GLN A 62 -4.30 -8.08 -1.69
C GLN A 62 -4.58 -9.26 -0.76
N GLU A 63 -5.75 -9.31 -0.15
CA GLU A 63 -6.16 -10.39 0.75
C GLU A 63 -6.45 -11.71 -0.01
N LYS A 64 -6.84 -11.63 -1.29
CA LYS A 64 -7.07 -12.79 -2.14
C LYS A 64 -5.74 -13.30 -2.70
N ASN A 65 -5.30 -14.48 -2.25
CA ASN A 65 -4.18 -15.21 -2.86
C ASN A 65 -4.44 -15.38 -4.37
N GLY A 66 -3.39 -15.19 -5.19
CA GLY A 66 -3.47 -14.93 -6.63
C GLY A 66 -4.25 -15.92 -7.53
N ASN A 67 -4.79 -17.02 -6.99
CA ASN A 67 -5.58 -18.00 -7.73
C ASN A 67 -7.10 -17.74 -7.72
N ASP A 68 -7.64 -16.97 -6.77
CA ASP A 68 -9.09 -16.68 -6.65
C ASP A 68 -9.40 -15.20 -6.94
N ARG A 69 -8.81 -14.66 -8.01
CA ARG A 69 -9.17 -13.33 -8.52
C ARG A 69 -10.52 -13.42 -9.22
N ASP A 70 -11.56 -13.45 -8.41
CA ASP A 70 -12.97 -13.43 -8.81
C ASP A 70 -13.23 -12.38 -9.90
N GLU A 71 -13.73 -12.81 -11.06
CA GLU A 71 -14.17 -11.92 -12.14
C GLU A 71 -15.32 -11.00 -11.70
N ASN A 72 -15.99 -11.33 -10.58
CA ASN A 72 -16.99 -10.51 -9.94
C ASN A 72 -16.40 -9.47 -8.94
N SER A 73 -15.08 -9.24 -8.98
CA SER A 73 -14.46 -8.12 -8.28
C SER A 73 -15.18 -6.83 -8.65
N GLU A 74 -15.66 -6.11 -7.64
CA GLU A 74 -16.47 -4.90 -7.82
C GLU A 74 -15.74 -3.90 -8.74
N ARG A 75 -16.34 -3.63 -9.91
CA ARG A 75 -15.80 -2.67 -10.89
C ARG A 75 -15.76 -1.28 -10.25
N VAL A 76 -14.56 -0.74 -10.10
CA VAL A 76 -14.37 0.61 -9.58
C VAL A 76 -14.47 1.61 -10.73
N VAL A 77 -15.60 2.31 -10.79
CA VAL A 77 -15.84 3.44 -11.69
C VAL A 77 -15.66 4.76 -10.93
N VAL A 78 -14.97 5.72 -11.54
CA VAL A 78 -14.58 6.99 -10.89
C VAL A 78 -14.92 8.19 -11.76
N LYS A 79 -14.74 9.41 -11.22
CA LYS A 79 -14.91 10.69 -11.95
C LYS A 79 -16.30 10.79 -12.58
N GLY A 80 -17.34 10.51 -11.79
CA GLY A 80 -18.73 10.52 -12.24
C GLY A 80 -19.10 9.36 -13.16
N GLY A 81 -18.37 8.24 -13.10
CA GLY A 81 -18.66 7.04 -13.87
C GLY A 81 -18.13 7.06 -15.30
N MET A 82 -17.12 7.89 -15.59
CA MET A 82 -16.54 8.02 -16.94
C MET A 82 -15.31 7.14 -17.15
N TYR A 83 -14.67 6.71 -16.06
CA TYR A 83 -13.42 5.95 -16.12
C TYR A 83 -13.49 4.68 -15.27
N ASP A 84 -12.90 3.61 -15.79
CA ASP A 84 -12.64 2.37 -15.07
C ASP A 84 -11.24 2.38 -14.47
N VAL A 85 -11.14 1.90 -13.23
CA VAL A 85 -9.86 1.65 -12.57
C VAL A 85 -9.49 0.17 -12.71
N LYS A 86 -8.46 -0.10 -13.49
CA LYS A 86 -7.81 -1.41 -13.63
C LYS A 86 -6.66 -1.50 -12.65
N LEU A 87 -6.92 -2.08 -11.48
CA LEU A 87 -5.94 -2.24 -10.40
C LEU A 87 -4.78 -3.17 -10.80
N ASP A 88 -5.00 -4.09 -11.74
CA ASP A 88 -3.98 -5.01 -12.25
C ASP A 88 -2.83 -4.28 -12.93
N ASP A 89 -3.18 -3.26 -13.71
CA ASP A 89 -2.24 -2.49 -14.50
C ASP A 89 -1.94 -1.10 -13.88
N MET A 90 -2.57 -0.77 -12.76
CA MET A 90 -2.60 0.58 -12.18
C MET A 90 -3.02 1.65 -13.21
N LYS A 91 -4.08 1.36 -13.98
CA LYS A 91 -4.59 2.25 -15.02
C LYS A 91 -5.98 2.77 -14.70
N CYS A 92 -6.24 4.01 -15.08
CA CYS A 92 -7.56 4.62 -15.10
C CYS A 92 -7.91 4.91 -16.57
N VAL A 93 -8.87 4.19 -17.14
CA VAL A 93 -9.17 4.22 -18.58
C VAL A 93 -10.59 4.70 -18.83
N SER A 94 -10.78 5.49 -19.89
CA SER A 94 -12.10 5.97 -20.27
C SER A 94 -12.98 4.80 -20.71
N ILE A 95 -14.22 4.76 -20.23
CA ILE A 95 -15.16 3.68 -20.56
C ILE A 95 -15.69 3.81 -22.00
N PHE A 96 -15.73 5.03 -22.53
CA PHE A 96 -16.32 5.31 -23.85
C PHE A 96 -15.41 4.98 -25.04
N TRP A 97 -14.11 4.79 -24.80
CA TRP A 97 -13.12 4.60 -25.87
C TRP A 97 -12.16 3.50 -25.43
N THR A 98 -12.57 2.24 -25.63
CA THR A 98 -11.72 1.05 -25.44
C THR A 98 -11.48 0.38 -26.79
#